data_AF-A0A1C5PNZ8-F1
#
_entry.id   AF-A0A1C5PNZ8-F1
#
_cell.length_a   1.000
_cell.length_b   1.000
_cell.length_c   1.000
_cell.angle_alpha   90.00
_cell.angle_beta   90.00
_cell.angle_gamma   90.00
#
_symmetry.space_group_name_H-M   'P 1'
#
loop_
_entity.id
_entity.type
_entity.pdbx_description
1 polymer ?
#
loop_
_entity_poly.entity_id
_entity_poly.type
_entity_poly.pdbx_seq_one_letter_code
_entity_poly.pdbx_strand_id
1 'polypeptide(L)'
;MNGITKYILTVLSVFACLSSIYILFLLLRYIVDKKHSKKRKSMLNRKYGMNKKIFKNISKMEHSLKQNETVVYKETGINTKLKGEEILKYNNGDIYKGEFLESKKNGFGICIFSNKEKYEGLWRNDKMDGVGKYTFSDGSYYMGDFKSGLIDGVGVYTYTNKDIYKGEYANNHKNGKGALYYRDGSKYVGMFKDDQKSGKGKFLNSSGDLYDGEFEGDKFNGKGTYKYNDGRVYTGEFKNNVYHGYGCYTDIDGNIYEGNYKYGLKKGNGKLKYRNGESYYGEFKDDLFNGIGKYTYKDGSIYEGDFKNGKKSGIGTYECEIYKYIGEWDNDEKYKIGTYYLLDGSYIEVIIENNVIKEGIYKCKDKDDKYIYNISIENDSDIKLIENIHDYLSKDCNDKITLNATSLYN
;
A
#
# COMPACT_ATOMS: atom_id res chain seq x y z
N MET A 1 -8.26 12.08 -10.82
CA MET A 1 -6.96 12.79 -10.78
C MET A 1 -6.89 13.96 -11.75
N ASN A 2 -7.21 13.80 -13.05
CA ASN A 2 -7.09 14.87 -14.04
C ASN A 2 -7.80 16.19 -13.66
N GLY A 3 -8.97 16.12 -13.03
CA GLY A 3 -9.69 17.31 -12.52
C GLY A 3 -8.92 18.07 -11.44
N ILE A 4 -8.40 17.36 -10.43
CA ILE A 4 -7.57 17.95 -9.36
C ILE A 4 -6.29 18.56 -9.94
N THR A 5 -5.62 17.86 -10.85
CA THR A 5 -4.41 18.38 -11.51
C THR A 5 -4.71 19.64 -12.32
N LYS A 6 -5.80 19.66 -13.08
CA LYS A 6 -6.24 20.83 -13.85
C LYS A 6 -6.58 22.00 -12.93
N TYR A 7 -7.29 21.74 -11.83
CA TYR A 7 -7.61 22.74 -10.81
C TYR A 7 -6.33 23.34 -10.21
N ILE A 8 -5.38 22.50 -9.79
CA ILE A 8 -4.09 22.97 -9.23
C ILE A 8 -3.34 23.84 -10.25
N LEU A 9 -3.32 23.46 -11.53
CA LEU A 9 -2.71 24.29 -12.58
C LEU A 9 -3.43 25.63 -12.74
N THR A 10 -4.76 25.64 -12.69
CA THR A 10 -5.55 26.88 -12.70
C THR A 10 -5.22 27.74 -11.48
N VAL A 11 -5.22 27.20 -10.27
CA VAL A 11 -4.87 27.92 -9.04
C VAL A 11 -3.44 28.47 -9.11
N LEU A 12 -2.48 27.68 -9.58
CA LEU A 12 -1.10 28.13 -9.80
C LEU A 12 -1.05 29.30 -10.80
N SER A 13 -1.81 29.23 -11.89
CA SER A 13 -1.89 30.32 -12.87
C SER A 13 -2.52 31.58 -12.29
N VAL A 14 -3.61 31.45 -11.51
CA VAL A 14 -4.28 32.57 -10.85
C VAL A 14 -3.36 33.18 -9.81
N PHE A 15 -2.67 32.38 -9.01
CA PHE A 15 -1.69 32.84 -8.03
C PHE A 15 -0.49 33.53 -8.70
N ALA A 16 0.04 32.97 -9.79
CA ALA A 16 1.10 33.59 -10.59
C ALA A 16 0.63 34.95 -11.16
N CYS A 17 -0.60 35.04 -11.65
CA CYS A 17 -1.20 36.29 -12.10
C CYS A 17 -1.38 37.31 -10.96
N LEU A 18 -1.98 36.92 -9.83
CA LEU A 18 -2.20 37.81 -8.68
C LEU A 18 -0.87 38.32 -8.11
N SER A 19 0.11 37.43 -7.95
CA SER A 19 1.45 37.80 -7.46
C SER A 19 2.22 38.65 -8.46
N SER A 20 2.17 38.36 -9.77
CA SER A 20 2.86 39.15 -10.80
C SER A 20 2.23 40.52 -10.99
N ILE A 21 0.90 40.63 -10.96
CA ILE A 21 0.18 41.91 -10.97
C ILE A 21 0.58 42.72 -9.74
N TYR A 22 0.62 42.09 -8.56
CA TYR A 22 1.04 42.73 -7.33
C TYR A 22 2.50 43.23 -7.40
N ILE A 23 3.43 42.41 -7.89
CA ILE A 23 4.83 42.78 -8.10
C ILE A 23 4.97 43.91 -9.13
N LEU A 24 4.22 43.86 -10.24
CA LEU A 24 4.20 44.90 -11.26
C LEU A 24 3.71 46.24 -10.69
N PHE A 25 2.65 46.21 -9.88
CA PHE A 25 2.17 47.39 -9.15
C PHE A 25 3.24 47.95 -8.22
N LEU A 26 3.95 47.11 -7.47
CA LEU A 26 5.07 47.54 -6.62
C LEU A 26 6.20 48.18 -7.42
N LEU A 27 6.56 47.61 -8.57
CA LEU A 27 7.58 48.16 -9.46
C LEU A 27 7.16 49.51 -10.07
N LEU A 28 5.94 49.61 -10.59
CA LEU A 28 5.40 50.85 -11.15
C LEU A 28 5.36 51.96 -10.09
N ARG A 29 4.91 51.64 -8.87
CA ARG A 29 4.85 52.60 -7.76
C ARG A 29 6.24 53.03 -7.32
N TYR A 30 7.21 52.10 -7.20
CA TYR A 30 8.60 52.44 -6.92
C TYR A 30 9.20 53.41 -7.97
N ILE A 31 8.89 53.19 -9.26
CA ILE A 31 9.32 54.08 -10.35
C ILE A 31 8.69 55.48 -10.20
N VAL A 32 7.39 55.55 -9.89
CA VAL A 32 6.66 56.81 -9.65
C VAL A 32 7.24 57.56 -8.44
N ASP A 33 7.47 56.88 -7.32
CA ASP A 33 8.02 57.46 -6.10
C ASP A 33 9.46 57.96 -6.30
N LYS A 34 10.29 57.23 -7.05
CA LYS A 34 11.64 57.67 -7.42
C LYS A 34 11.60 58.92 -8.30
N LYS A 35 10.60 59.05 -9.19
CA LYS A 35 10.37 60.24 -10.02
C LYS A 35 9.92 61.45 -9.17
N HIS A 36 9.03 61.24 -8.19
CA HIS A 36 8.61 62.28 -7.24
C HIS A 36 9.72 62.69 -6.26
N SER A 37 10.55 61.74 -5.80
CA SER A 37 11.73 61.97 -4.95
C SER A 37 12.78 62.84 -5.64
N LYS A 38 13.09 62.58 -6.92
CA LYS A 38 13.96 63.45 -7.73
C LYS A 38 13.39 64.87 -7.86
N LYS A 39 12.07 65.01 -8.07
CA LYS A 39 11.38 66.31 -8.19
C LYS A 39 11.32 67.08 -6.85
N ARG A 40 11.21 66.38 -5.71
CA ARG A 40 11.30 66.97 -4.36
C ARG A 40 12.72 67.40 -4.00
N LYS A 41 13.75 66.61 -4.31
CA LYS A 41 15.16 66.99 -4.10
C LYS A 41 15.56 68.22 -4.91
N SER A 42 15.06 68.38 -6.14
CA SER A 42 15.32 69.59 -6.93
C SER A 42 14.64 70.85 -6.35
N MET A 43 13.47 70.70 -5.70
CA MET A 43 12.80 71.81 -5.01
C MET A 43 13.40 72.12 -3.62
N LEU A 44 13.85 71.12 -2.86
CA LEU A 44 14.46 71.31 -1.54
C LEU A 44 15.84 71.98 -1.63
N ASN A 45 16.66 71.61 -2.63
CA ASN A 45 17.96 72.25 -2.87
C ASN A 45 17.83 73.73 -3.26
N ARG A 46 16.66 74.17 -3.73
CA ARG A 46 16.37 75.58 -4.03
C ARG A 46 15.93 76.38 -2.80
N LYS A 47 15.48 75.71 -1.71
CA LYS A 47 14.97 76.35 -0.47
C LYS A 47 15.99 76.38 0.68
N TYR A 48 16.98 75.47 0.67
CA TYR A 48 18.01 75.35 1.73
C TYR A 48 19.29 76.20 1.53
N GLY A 49 19.26 77.20 0.63
CA GLY A 49 20.37 78.13 0.40
C GLY A 49 20.50 79.26 1.43
N MET A 50 19.60 79.38 2.42
CA MET A 50 19.66 80.41 3.46
C MET A 50 19.49 79.82 4.86
N ASN A 51 20.32 80.31 5.80
CA ASN A 51 20.36 80.04 7.25
C ASN A 51 21.02 78.74 7.75
N LYS A 52 22.37 78.73 7.71
CA LYS A 52 23.24 77.72 8.35
C LYS A 52 23.72 78.10 9.77
N LYS A 53 23.14 79.10 10.44
CA LYS A 53 23.63 79.61 11.74
C LYS A 53 22.80 79.20 12.98
N ILE A 54 21.65 78.54 12.82
CA ILE A 54 20.73 78.20 13.94
C ILE A 54 20.92 76.76 14.45
N PHE A 55 21.44 75.84 13.65
CA PHE A 55 21.49 74.40 13.97
C PHE A 55 22.60 73.96 14.94
N LYS A 56 23.48 74.88 15.40
CA LYS A 56 24.63 74.50 16.25
C LYS A 56 24.31 74.47 17.76
N ASN A 57 23.11 74.89 18.17
CA ASN A 57 22.73 74.95 19.59
C ASN A 57 21.64 73.94 20.02
N ILE A 58 21.06 73.16 19.10
CA ILE A 58 19.96 72.22 19.43
C ILE A 58 20.48 70.80 19.76
N SER A 59 21.69 70.44 19.32
CA SER A 59 22.26 69.09 19.56
C SER A 59 22.79 68.85 20.98
N LYS A 60 22.50 69.74 21.95
CA LYS A 60 22.98 69.66 23.34
C LYS A 60 21.88 69.55 24.40
N MET A 61 20.60 69.40 24.02
CA MET A 61 19.48 69.33 24.97
C MET A 61 18.62 68.05 24.96
N GLU A 62 18.83 67.10 24.07
CA GLU A 62 17.93 65.92 23.95
C GLU A 62 18.43 64.64 24.63
N HIS A 63 19.42 64.73 25.54
CA HIS A 63 19.92 63.57 26.29
C HIS A 63 19.39 63.43 27.72
N SER A 64 18.31 64.14 28.07
CA SER A 64 17.62 63.94 29.35
C SER A 64 16.12 64.18 29.22
N LEU A 65 15.35 63.09 29.09
CA LEU A 65 14.03 62.86 29.69
C LEU A 65 13.47 61.54 29.13
N LYS A 66 13.53 60.47 29.93
CA LYS A 66 12.69 59.27 29.77
C LYS A 66 11.30 59.60 30.32
N GLN A 67 10.23 59.20 29.62
CA GLN A 67 9.17 58.29 30.10
C GLN A 67 7.91 58.42 29.22
N ASN A 68 7.26 57.27 29.01
CA ASN A 68 5.87 57.06 28.62
C ASN A 68 5.32 57.87 27.45
N GLU A 69 5.11 57.22 26.29
CA GLU A 69 3.88 57.41 25.52
C GLU A 69 3.75 56.42 24.35
N THR A 70 2.56 55.87 24.24
CA THR A 70 2.00 55.10 23.14
C THR A 70 1.97 55.99 21.88
N VAL A 71 2.82 55.74 20.88
CA VAL A 71 2.74 56.51 19.62
C VAL A 71 1.82 55.79 18.65
N VAL A 72 0.54 56.13 18.74
CA VAL A 72 -0.41 56.01 17.63
C VAL A 72 -0.15 57.18 16.69
N TYR A 73 0.34 56.93 15.48
CA TYR A 73 0.25 57.93 14.42
C TYR A 73 -1.19 57.99 13.91
N LYS A 74 -2.00 58.86 14.52
CA LYS A 74 -3.23 59.39 13.93
C LYS A 74 -2.93 60.82 13.50
N GLU A 75 -2.70 61.04 12.21
CA GLU A 75 -3.00 62.33 11.60
C GLU A 75 -4.43 62.25 11.05
N THR A 76 -5.34 62.92 11.72
CA THR A 76 -6.70 63.18 11.26
C THR A 76 -6.67 64.23 10.16
N GLY A 77 -7.04 63.83 8.95
CA GLY A 77 -7.43 64.71 7.87
C GLY A 77 -8.38 63.96 6.95
N ILE A 78 -9.67 64.28 7.04
CA ILE A 78 -10.68 63.76 6.11
C ILE A 78 -10.32 64.27 4.72
N ASN A 79 -9.85 63.37 3.85
CA ASN A 79 -9.94 63.54 2.42
C ASN A 79 -10.20 62.17 1.78
N THR A 80 -11.39 62.03 1.23
CA THR A 80 -11.90 60.85 0.54
C THR A 80 -11.13 60.62 -0.77
N LYS A 81 -10.16 59.68 -0.78
CA LYS A 81 -9.87 58.80 -1.94
C LYS A 81 -8.68 57.83 -1.69
N LEU A 82 -8.99 56.54 -1.84
CA LEU A 82 -8.12 55.35 -2.00
C LEU A 82 -7.36 54.86 -0.75
N LYS A 83 -8.06 54.03 0.07
CA LYS A 83 -7.48 53.05 1.00
C LYS A 83 -6.60 52.09 0.20
N GLY A 84 -5.27 52.17 0.35
CA GLY A 84 -4.36 51.38 -0.48
C GLY A 84 -3.01 51.12 0.17
N GLU A 85 -2.94 50.00 0.89
CA GLU A 85 -1.73 49.27 1.31
C GLU A 85 -0.89 49.94 2.41
N GLU A 86 -1.08 49.46 3.65
CA GLU A 86 -0.23 49.77 4.80
C GLU A 86 0.58 48.53 5.21
N ILE A 87 1.86 48.72 5.55
CA ILE A 87 2.63 47.71 6.27
C ILE A 87 2.23 47.85 7.73
N LEU A 88 1.36 46.96 8.22
CA LEU A 88 0.98 46.92 9.63
C LEU A 88 1.90 45.96 10.38
N LYS A 89 2.61 46.51 11.36
CA LYS A 89 3.31 45.73 12.39
C LYS A 89 2.38 45.66 13.59
N TYR A 90 1.95 44.46 13.94
CA TYR A 90 1.07 44.22 15.07
C TYR A 90 1.89 44.05 16.36
N ASN A 91 1.26 44.32 17.50
CA ASN A 91 1.90 44.19 18.82
C ASN A 91 2.36 42.77 19.14
N ASN A 92 1.72 41.76 18.53
CA ASN A 92 2.10 40.35 18.65
C ASN A 92 3.34 39.99 17.82
N GLY A 93 3.91 40.93 17.06
CA GLY A 93 5.07 40.74 16.19
C GLY A 93 4.74 40.38 14.74
N ASP A 94 3.46 40.18 14.40
CA ASP A 94 3.06 39.91 13.02
C ASP A 94 3.28 41.13 12.13
N ILE A 95 3.62 40.87 10.88
CA ILE A 95 3.79 41.89 9.85
C ILE A 95 2.85 41.55 8.70
N TYR A 96 1.88 42.41 8.44
CA TYR A 96 0.99 42.29 7.29
C TYR A 96 1.26 43.39 6.27
N LYS A 97 1.21 43.03 5.00
CA LYS A 97 1.21 43.94 3.88
C LYS A 97 0.17 43.46 2.87
N GLY A 98 -0.86 44.27 2.64
CA GLY A 98 -1.91 43.90 1.71
C GLY A 98 -3.08 44.88 1.73
N GLU A 99 -4.16 44.43 1.12
CA GLU A 99 -5.42 45.16 1.01
C GLU A 99 -6.22 45.14 2.33
N PHE A 100 -6.97 46.22 2.57
CA PHE A 100 -7.83 46.37 3.73
C PHE A 100 -9.23 46.84 3.31
N LEU A 101 -10.26 46.20 3.87
CA LEU A 101 -11.63 46.66 3.79
C LEU A 101 -12.15 46.84 5.21
N GLU A 102 -12.70 48.03 5.51
CA GLU A 102 -13.23 48.34 6.85
C GLU A 102 -12.26 48.00 8.01
N SER A 103 -10.97 48.31 7.80
CA SER A 103 -9.89 48.06 8.77
C SER A 103 -9.58 46.59 9.05
N LYS A 104 -10.14 45.67 8.25
CA LYS A 104 -9.84 44.24 8.28
C LYS A 104 -9.04 43.84 7.05
N LYS A 105 -8.11 42.89 7.20
CA LYS A 105 -7.39 42.28 6.07
C LYS A 105 -8.42 41.69 5.10
N ASN A 106 -8.38 42.10 3.84
CA ASN A 106 -9.34 41.72 2.83
C ASN A 106 -8.70 41.82 1.45
N GLY A 107 -8.94 40.90 0.53
CA GLY A 107 -8.24 40.88 -0.77
C GLY A 107 -6.87 40.20 -0.66
N PHE A 108 -5.94 40.50 -1.58
CA PHE A 108 -4.62 39.87 -1.57
C PHE A 108 -3.70 40.50 -0.51
N GLY A 109 -2.93 39.66 0.18
CA GLY A 109 -1.94 40.13 1.14
C GLY A 109 -0.94 39.08 1.60
N ILE A 110 0.17 39.59 2.15
CA ILE A 110 1.26 38.80 2.70
C ILE A 110 1.32 39.06 4.20
N CYS A 111 1.29 37.99 5.00
CA CYS A 111 1.49 38.04 6.45
C CYS A 111 2.72 37.22 6.81
N ILE A 112 3.67 37.84 7.51
CA ILE A 112 4.77 37.17 8.20
C ILE A 112 4.37 37.13 9.67
N PHE A 113 4.12 35.95 10.19
CA PHE A 113 3.74 35.75 11.57
C PHE A 113 4.95 35.84 12.50
N SER A 114 4.73 36.16 13.77
CA SER A 114 5.80 36.27 14.77
C SER A 114 6.57 34.97 15.00
N ASN A 115 5.94 33.82 14.74
CA ASN A 115 6.57 32.50 14.71
C ASN A 115 7.42 32.23 13.43
N LYS A 116 7.61 33.25 12.58
CA LYS A 116 8.32 33.22 11.29
C LYS A 116 7.61 32.46 10.16
N GLU A 117 6.40 31.97 10.39
CA GLU A 117 5.57 31.40 9.32
C GLU A 117 5.09 32.51 8.39
N LYS A 118 4.72 32.14 7.17
CA LYS A 118 4.35 33.10 6.14
C LYS A 118 3.12 32.65 5.39
N TYR A 119 2.12 33.52 5.31
CA TYR A 119 0.99 33.37 4.39
C TYR A 119 1.04 34.40 3.27
N GLU A 120 0.79 33.95 2.04
CA GLU A 120 0.71 34.76 0.82
C GLU A 120 -0.57 34.37 0.08
N GLY A 121 -1.61 35.19 0.10
CA GLY A 121 -2.88 34.78 -0.50
C GLY A 121 -4.04 35.72 -0.24
N LEU A 122 -5.24 35.21 -0.48
CA LEU A 122 -6.49 35.94 -0.30
C LEU A 122 -6.93 35.95 1.17
N TRP A 123 -7.42 37.12 1.58
CA TRP A 123 -7.94 37.39 2.91
C TRP A 123 -9.40 37.81 2.83
N ARG A 124 -10.18 37.43 3.84
CA ARG A 124 -11.54 37.92 4.06
C ARG A 124 -11.78 38.09 5.54
N ASN A 125 -12.10 39.31 5.96
CA ASN A 125 -12.43 39.64 7.35
C ASN A 125 -11.37 39.11 8.34
N ASP A 126 -10.10 39.44 8.09
CA ASP A 126 -8.93 39.03 8.89
C ASP A 126 -8.56 37.54 8.86
N LYS A 127 -9.26 36.73 8.05
CA LYS A 127 -9.00 35.29 7.90
C LYS A 127 -8.42 34.96 6.53
N MET A 128 -7.55 33.96 6.47
CA MET A 128 -7.10 33.34 5.22
C MET A 128 -8.31 32.69 4.54
N ASP A 129 -8.68 33.14 3.34
CA ASP A 129 -9.92 32.74 2.67
C ASP A 129 -9.79 32.86 1.15
N GLY A 130 -9.91 31.73 0.45
CA GLY A 130 -9.57 31.58 -0.97
C GLY A 130 -8.19 30.98 -1.18
N VAL A 131 -7.61 31.22 -2.35
CA VAL A 131 -6.31 30.62 -2.72
C VAL A 131 -5.15 31.31 -2.01
N GLY A 132 -4.18 30.52 -1.55
CA GLY A 132 -2.95 31.04 -0.94
C GLY A 132 -1.83 30.02 -0.83
N LYS A 133 -0.68 30.51 -0.39
CA LYS A 133 0.50 29.75 -0.02
C LYS A 133 0.82 29.99 1.46
N TYR A 134 0.91 28.92 2.24
CA TYR A 134 1.38 28.95 3.62
C TYR A 134 2.72 28.26 3.71
N THR A 135 3.74 28.95 4.20
CA THR A 135 5.07 28.39 4.46
C THR A 135 5.23 28.24 5.97
N PHE A 136 5.43 27.01 6.41
CA PHE A 136 5.58 26.66 7.82
C PHE A 136 7.02 26.90 8.29
N SER A 137 7.17 26.95 9.61
CA SER A 137 8.45 27.24 10.28
C SER A 137 9.52 26.16 10.03
N ASP A 138 9.10 24.93 9.77
CA ASP A 138 9.97 23.81 9.40
C ASP A 138 10.42 23.82 7.92
N GLY A 139 9.89 24.75 7.11
CA GLY A 139 10.17 24.88 5.69
C GLY A 139 9.26 24.06 4.77
N SER A 140 8.33 23.28 5.32
CA SER A 140 7.22 22.73 4.55
C SER A 140 6.30 23.86 4.06
N TYR A 141 5.49 23.58 3.04
CA TYR A 141 4.52 24.56 2.58
C TYR A 141 3.29 23.92 1.95
N TYR A 142 2.16 24.61 2.10
CA TYR A 142 0.91 24.30 1.45
C TYR A 142 0.58 25.37 0.41
N MET A 143 0.00 24.95 -0.71
CA MET A 143 -0.55 25.82 -1.75
C MET A 143 -1.92 25.31 -2.17
N GLY A 144 -2.96 26.11 -2.01
CA GLY A 144 -4.31 25.70 -2.34
C GLY A 144 -5.37 26.55 -1.66
N ASP A 145 -6.52 25.94 -1.46
CA ASP A 145 -7.70 26.57 -0.90
C ASP A 145 -7.60 26.73 0.63
N PHE A 146 -8.06 27.89 1.10
CA PHE A 146 -8.28 28.21 2.49
C PHE A 146 -9.73 28.66 2.69
N LYS A 147 -10.30 28.35 3.85
CA LYS A 147 -11.63 28.82 4.24
C LYS A 147 -11.61 29.20 5.71
N SER A 148 -11.91 30.47 6.01
CA SER A 148 -11.97 30.96 7.39
C SER A 148 -10.74 30.63 8.26
N GLY A 149 -9.55 30.68 7.66
CA GLY A 149 -8.27 30.43 8.34
C GLY A 149 -7.79 28.98 8.34
N LEU A 150 -8.58 28.05 7.79
CA LEU A 150 -8.24 26.62 7.72
C LEU A 150 -7.91 26.23 6.28
N ILE A 151 -7.04 25.23 6.12
CA ILE A 151 -6.84 24.53 4.85
C ILE A 151 -8.08 23.68 4.57
N ASP A 152 -8.83 24.04 3.54
CA ASP A 152 -10.13 23.44 3.21
C ASP A 152 -10.42 23.61 1.72
N GLY A 153 -10.65 22.51 1.02
CA GLY A 153 -10.72 22.46 -0.44
C GLY A 153 -9.58 21.66 -1.04
N VAL A 154 -9.03 22.08 -2.18
CA VAL A 154 -7.98 21.33 -2.90
C VAL A 154 -6.64 22.06 -2.81
N GLY A 155 -5.57 21.29 -2.60
CA GLY A 155 -4.23 21.86 -2.57
C GLY A 155 -3.09 20.85 -2.70
N VAL A 156 -1.90 21.40 -2.61
CA VAL A 156 -0.61 20.70 -2.65
C VAL A 156 0.16 21.03 -1.39
N TYR A 157 0.53 20.00 -0.65
CA TYR A 157 1.42 20.12 0.50
C TYR A 157 2.76 19.49 0.17
N THR A 158 3.83 20.25 0.33
CA THR A 158 5.21 19.77 0.19
C THR A 158 5.84 19.71 1.57
N TYR A 159 6.15 18.50 2.02
CA TYR A 159 6.75 18.22 3.31
C TYR A 159 8.25 18.54 3.31
N THR A 160 8.84 18.68 4.51
CA THR A 160 10.27 18.94 4.70
C THR A 160 11.14 17.84 4.11
N ASN A 161 10.70 16.59 4.22
CA ASN A 161 11.34 15.41 3.65
C ASN A 161 11.19 15.30 2.11
N LYS A 162 10.54 16.28 1.46
CA LYS A 162 10.23 16.33 0.03
C LYS A 162 9.11 15.40 -0.44
N ASP A 163 8.38 14.77 0.47
CA ASP A 163 7.12 14.14 0.12
C ASP A 163 6.13 15.20 -0.34
N ILE A 164 5.20 14.81 -1.22
CA ILE A 164 4.21 15.72 -1.79
C ILE A 164 2.84 15.06 -1.70
N TYR A 165 1.92 15.72 -1.00
CA TYR A 165 0.50 15.41 -1.07
C TYR A 165 -0.20 16.35 -2.06
N LYS A 166 -1.09 15.80 -2.89
CA LYS A 166 -1.98 16.55 -3.78
C LYS A 166 -3.39 16.02 -3.62
N GLY A 167 -4.33 16.81 -3.14
CA GLY A 167 -5.68 16.30 -2.90
C GLY A 167 -6.59 17.24 -2.15
N GLU A 168 -7.67 16.64 -1.67
CA GLU A 168 -8.73 17.28 -0.92
C GLU A 168 -8.39 17.37 0.57
N TYR A 169 -8.75 18.50 1.16
CA TYR A 169 -8.62 18.83 2.56
C TYR A 169 -9.96 19.28 3.13
N ALA A 170 -10.20 18.96 4.39
CA ALA A 170 -11.30 19.52 5.18
C ALA A 170 -10.78 19.82 6.58
N ASN A 171 -10.98 21.06 7.05
CA ASN A 171 -10.56 21.50 8.38
C ASN A 171 -9.09 21.14 8.74
N ASN A 172 -8.14 21.45 7.86
CA ASN A 172 -6.70 21.14 7.96
C ASN A 172 -6.28 19.67 7.77
N HIS A 173 -7.22 18.74 7.63
CA HIS A 173 -6.91 17.31 7.47
C HIS A 173 -7.10 16.86 6.03
N LYS A 174 -6.23 15.97 5.54
CA LYS A 174 -6.44 15.28 4.24
C LYS A 174 -7.73 14.48 4.34
N ASN A 175 -8.71 14.81 3.51
CA ASN A 175 -10.06 14.25 3.58
C ASN A 175 -10.64 14.22 2.17
N GLY A 176 -11.00 13.03 1.68
CA GLY A 176 -11.45 12.83 0.30
C GLY A 176 -10.36 12.29 -0.61
N LYS A 177 -10.38 12.62 -1.91
CA LYS A 177 -9.44 12.05 -2.89
C LYS A 177 -8.07 12.72 -2.83
N GLY A 178 -7.02 11.91 -2.86
CA GLY A 178 -5.65 12.45 -2.87
C GLY A 178 -4.62 11.51 -3.50
N ALA A 179 -3.45 12.09 -3.76
CA ALA A 179 -2.26 11.39 -4.20
C ALA A 179 -1.08 11.84 -3.34
N LEU A 180 -0.40 10.87 -2.72
CA LEU A 180 0.79 11.08 -1.91
C LEU A 180 1.99 10.48 -2.64
N TYR A 181 2.97 11.33 -2.93
CA TYR A 181 4.23 10.99 -3.58
C TYR A 181 5.31 11.03 -2.53
N TYR A 182 6.01 9.92 -2.35
CA TYR A 182 7.07 9.81 -1.37
C TYR A 182 8.44 10.02 -2.04
N ARG A 183 9.40 10.57 -1.30
CA ARG A 183 10.76 10.81 -1.79
C ARG A 183 11.48 9.54 -2.23
N ASP A 184 11.15 8.40 -1.62
CA ASP A 184 11.71 7.09 -1.96
C ASP A 184 11.20 6.52 -3.31
N GLY A 185 10.28 7.22 -3.97
CA GLY A 185 9.64 6.79 -5.21
C GLY A 185 8.31 6.06 -5.00
N SER A 186 7.96 5.70 -3.76
CA SER A 186 6.65 5.15 -3.44
C SER A 186 5.53 6.15 -3.77
N LYS A 187 4.33 5.65 -4.04
CA LYS A 187 3.17 6.47 -4.39
C LYS A 187 1.87 5.84 -3.91
N TYR A 188 1.04 6.64 -3.26
CA TYR A 188 -0.36 6.28 -2.96
C TYR A 188 -1.32 7.18 -3.75
N VAL A 189 -2.38 6.59 -4.29
CA VAL A 189 -3.50 7.32 -4.91
C VAL A 189 -4.81 6.68 -4.45
N GLY A 190 -5.64 7.42 -3.73
CA GLY A 190 -6.88 6.86 -3.18
C GLY A 190 -7.63 7.83 -2.28
N MET A 191 -8.44 7.29 -1.39
CA MET A 191 -9.20 8.08 -0.42
C MET A 191 -8.40 8.32 0.85
N PHE A 192 -8.64 9.49 1.45
CA PHE A 192 -8.13 9.87 2.76
C PHE A 192 -9.30 10.18 3.68
N LYS A 193 -9.14 9.86 4.95
CA LYS A 193 -10.03 10.29 6.02
C LYS A 193 -9.17 10.67 7.22
N ASP A 194 -9.31 11.90 7.70
CA ASP A 194 -8.62 12.41 8.88
C ASP A 194 -7.11 12.10 8.87
N ASP A 195 -6.46 12.49 7.77
CA ASP A 195 -5.04 12.30 7.47
C ASP A 195 -4.56 10.86 7.15
N GLN A 196 -5.43 9.86 7.29
CA GLN A 196 -5.11 8.45 7.06
C GLN A 196 -5.64 7.96 5.70
N LYS A 197 -4.94 7.03 5.07
CA LYS A 197 -5.45 6.32 3.88
C LYS A 197 -6.69 5.52 4.29
N SER A 198 -7.73 5.61 3.46
CA SER A 198 -9.01 4.93 3.68
C SER A 198 -9.63 4.49 2.36
N GLY A 199 -10.71 3.70 2.43
CA GLY A 199 -11.50 3.31 1.27
C GLY A 199 -10.68 2.70 0.14
N LYS A 200 -11.06 2.94 -1.11
CA LYS A 200 -10.34 2.41 -2.28
C LYS A 200 -9.09 3.22 -2.56
N GLY A 201 -7.98 2.53 -2.85
CA GLY A 201 -6.73 3.16 -3.26
C GLY A 201 -5.75 2.20 -3.93
N LYS A 202 -4.69 2.77 -4.51
CA LYS A 202 -3.54 2.05 -5.06
C LYS A 202 -2.28 2.54 -4.39
N PHE A 203 -1.41 1.61 -4.00
CA PHE A 203 -0.10 1.88 -3.42
C PHE A 203 0.97 1.15 -4.21
N LEU A 204 1.89 1.91 -4.80
CA LEU A 204 3.12 1.41 -5.42
C LEU A 204 4.26 1.70 -4.43
N ASN A 205 4.97 0.67 -3.98
CA ASN A 205 6.15 0.88 -3.12
C ASN A 205 7.40 1.14 -3.97
N SER A 206 8.51 1.53 -3.31
CA SER A 206 9.79 1.80 -3.95
C SER A 206 10.47 0.57 -4.56
N SER A 207 10.05 -0.64 -4.18
CA SER A 207 10.51 -1.91 -4.77
C SER A 207 9.75 -2.30 -6.05
N GLY A 208 8.66 -1.59 -6.39
CA GLY A 208 7.82 -1.87 -7.55
C GLY A 208 6.59 -2.73 -7.26
N ASP A 209 6.36 -3.15 -6.01
CA ASP A 209 5.13 -3.87 -5.66
C ASP A 209 3.92 -2.94 -5.69
N LEU A 210 2.80 -3.45 -6.19
CA LEU A 210 1.56 -2.74 -6.35
C LEU A 210 0.44 -3.40 -5.53
N TYR A 211 -0.10 -2.66 -4.58
CA TYR A 211 -1.39 -2.96 -3.97
C TYR A 211 -2.50 -2.14 -4.62
N ASP A 212 -3.61 -2.79 -4.97
CA ASP A 212 -4.84 -2.17 -5.50
C ASP A 212 -6.03 -2.74 -4.72
N GLY A 213 -6.62 -1.95 -3.82
CA GLY A 213 -7.59 -2.48 -2.88
C GLY A 213 -8.12 -1.48 -1.86
N GLU A 214 -8.60 -2.01 -0.75
CA GLU A 214 -9.21 -1.27 0.34
C GLU A 214 -8.22 -0.95 1.46
N PHE A 215 -8.37 0.25 2.03
CA PHE A 215 -7.56 0.79 3.11
C PHE A 215 -8.44 1.17 4.30
N GLU A 216 -7.93 0.94 5.51
CA GLU A 216 -8.49 1.44 6.76
C GLU A 216 -7.35 1.78 7.71
N GLY A 217 -7.28 3.03 8.15
CA GLY A 217 -6.25 3.51 9.09
C GLY A 217 -4.83 3.26 8.60
N ASP A 218 -4.53 3.66 7.36
CA ASP A 218 -3.23 3.45 6.68
C ASP A 218 -2.85 2.00 6.35
N LYS A 219 -3.70 1.03 6.68
CA LYS A 219 -3.44 -0.40 6.46
C LYS A 219 -4.31 -0.98 5.35
N PHE A 220 -3.80 -2.00 4.65
CA PHE A 220 -4.61 -2.83 3.77
C PHE A 220 -5.64 -3.60 4.61
N ASN A 221 -6.91 -3.40 4.30
CA ASN A 221 -8.05 -3.98 5.01
C ASN A 221 -9.21 -4.15 4.03
N GLY A 222 -9.87 -5.30 4.01
CA GLY A 222 -10.91 -5.61 3.03
C GLY A 222 -10.33 -6.22 1.75
N LYS A 223 -11.04 -6.09 0.61
CA LYS A 223 -10.65 -6.78 -0.63
C LYS A 223 -9.57 -6.01 -1.40
N GLY A 224 -8.59 -6.74 -1.94
CA GLY A 224 -7.55 -6.15 -2.80
C GLY A 224 -6.73 -7.17 -3.58
N THR A 225 -5.87 -6.64 -4.44
CA THR A 225 -4.85 -7.39 -5.18
C THR A 225 -3.48 -6.81 -4.85
N TYR A 226 -2.55 -7.66 -4.41
CA TYR A 226 -1.15 -7.34 -4.22
C TYR A 226 -0.33 -8.03 -5.32
N LYS A 227 0.33 -7.24 -6.17
CA LYS A 227 1.23 -7.72 -7.23
C LYS A 227 2.66 -7.40 -6.80
N TYR A 228 3.45 -8.43 -6.62
CA TYR A 228 4.87 -8.28 -6.31
C TYR A 228 5.66 -7.99 -7.59
N ASN A 229 6.76 -7.26 -7.45
CA ASN A 229 7.64 -6.95 -8.58
C ASN A 229 8.28 -8.21 -9.20
N ASP A 230 8.38 -9.30 -8.44
CA ASP A 230 8.90 -10.60 -8.92
C ASP A 230 7.85 -11.47 -9.60
N GLY A 231 6.64 -10.97 -9.81
CA GLY A 231 5.58 -11.66 -10.53
C GLY A 231 4.60 -12.44 -9.65
N ARG A 232 4.87 -12.59 -8.34
CA ARG A 232 3.87 -13.15 -7.41
C ARG A 232 2.62 -12.28 -7.38
N VAL A 233 1.46 -12.90 -7.19
CA VAL A 233 0.19 -12.18 -7.11
C VAL A 233 -0.69 -12.78 -6.02
N TYR A 234 -1.24 -11.94 -5.15
CA TYR A 234 -2.34 -12.30 -4.27
C TYR A 234 -3.58 -11.49 -4.62
N THR A 235 -4.75 -12.13 -4.70
CA THR A 235 -6.04 -11.45 -4.78
C THR A 235 -6.98 -12.07 -3.76
N GLY A 236 -7.49 -11.28 -2.83
CA GLY A 236 -8.30 -11.78 -1.71
C GLY A 236 -8.58 -10.73 -0.66
N GLU A 237 -8.89 -11.18 0.54
CA GLU A 237 -9.13 -10.31 1.69
C GLU A 237 -7.83 -10.01 2.47
N PHE A 238 -7.78 -8.80 3.02
CA PHE A 238 -6.70 -8.32 3.86
C PHE A 238 -7.25 -7.90 5.21
N LYS A 239 -6.44 -8.09 6.25
CA LYS A 239 -6.70 -7.54 7.58
C LYS A 239 -5.40 -7.05 8.18
N ASN A 240 -5.28 -5.76 8.49
CA ASN A 240 -4.08 -5.16 9.05
C ASN A 240 -2.79 -5.50 8.26
N ASN A 241 -2.80 -5.32 6.94
CA ASN A 241 -1.68 -5.61 6.03
C ASN A 241 -1.34 -7.10 5.79
N VAL A 242 -2.07 -8.05 6.38
CA VAL A 242 -1.83 -9.49 6.16
C VAL A 242 -2.98 -10.14 5.39
N TYR A 243 -2.68 -11.21 4.64
CA TYR A 243 -3.69 -12.03 3.99
C TYR A 243 -4.66 -12.62 5.01
N HIS A 244 -5.93 -12.56 4.68
CA HIS A 244 -7.02 -12.99 5.54
C HIS A 244 -8.18 -13.52 4.69
N GLY A 245 -9.15 -14.18 5.32
CA GLY A 245 -10.37 -14.62 4.63
C GLY A 245 -10.05 -15.51 3.42
N TYR A 246 -10.87 -15.42 2.39
CA TYR A 246 -10.64 -16.19 1.16
C TYR A 246 -9.73 -15.42 0.19
N GLY A 247 -8.80 -16.12 -0.46
CA GLY A 247 -7.92 -15.52 -1.46
C GLY A 247 -7.27 -16.53 -2.40
N CYS A 248 -6.71 -15.99 -3.48
CA CYS A 248 -5.96 -16.72 -4.49
C CYS A 248 -4.55 -16.13 -4.60
N TYR A 249 -3.54 -16.98 -4.46
CA TYR A 249 -2.13 -16.64 -4.50
C TYR A 249 -1.42 -17.43 -5.60
N THR A 250 -0.73 -16.73 -6.49
CA THR A 250 0.20 -17.30 -7.46
C THR A 250 1.63 -17.01 -6.99
N ASP A 251 2.43 -18.05 -6.80
CA ASP A 251 3.84 -17.93 -6.42
C ASP A 251 4.74 -17.64 -7.63
N ILE A 252 6.05 -17.57 -7.39
CA ILE A 252 7.06 -17.26 -8.43
C ILE A 252 7.22 -18.37 -9.46
N ASP A 253 6.92 -19.62 -9.07
CA ASP A 253 7.01 -20.79 -9.95
C ASP A 253 5.75 -20.94 -10.81
N GLY A 254 4.69 -20.22 -10.46
CA GLY A 254 3.38 -20.27 -11.11
C GLY A 254 2.42 -21.27 -10.46
N ASN A 255 2.73 -21.77 -9.26
CA ASN A 255 1.78 -22.57 -8.49
C ASN A 255 0.70 -21.65 -7.92
N ILE A 256 -0.53 -22.15 -7.91
CA ILE A 256 -1.72 -21.39 -7.54
C ILE A 256 -2.35 -22.02 -6.31
N TYR A 257 -2.40 -21.30 -5.21
CA TYR A 257 -3.25 -21.63 -4.07
C TYR A 257 -4.53 -20.79 -4.11
N GLU A 258 -5.67 -21.43 -3.90
CA GLU A 258 -6.96 -20.79 -3.75
C GLU A 258 -7.66 -21.35 -2.50
N GLY A 259 -7.91 -20.53 -1.49
CA GLY A 259 -8.46 -21.01 -0.23
C GLY A 259 -8.44 -19.97 0.88
N ASN A 260 -8.67 -20.42 2.11
CA ASN A 260 -8.74 -19.54 3.26
C ASN A 260 -7.35 -19.23 3.86
N TYR A 261 -7.23 -18.03 4.41
CA TYR A 261 -6.05 -17.48 5.06
C TYR A 261 -6.38 -16.95 6.46
N LYS A 262 -5.46 -17.14 7.40
CA LYS A 262 -5.53 -16.52 8.74
C LYS A 262 -4.13 -16.07 9.15
N TYR A 263 -3.98 -14.77 9.40
CA TYR A 263 -2.71 -14.13 9.76
C TYR A 263 -1.58 -14.40 8.76
N GLY A 264 -1.90 -14.38 7.46
CA GLY A 264 -0.92 -14.65 6.39
C GLY A 264 -0.73 -16.12 6.02
N LEU A 265 -1.20 -17.06 6.83
CA LEU A 265 -1.01 -18.50 6.62
C LEU A 265 -2.25 -19.15 6.01
N LYS A 266 -2.07 -20.12 5.11
CA LYS A 266 -3.14 -20.96 4.57
C LYS A 266 -3.79 -21.76 5.70
N LYS A 267 -5.12 -21.80 5.74
CA LYS A 267 -5.88 -22.45 6.80
C LYS A 267 -7.22 -22.96 6.31
N GLY A 268 -7.73 -24.06 6.85
CA GLY A 268 -9.01 -24.64 6.45
C GLY A 268 -8.96 -25.15 5.00
N ASN A 269 -10.12 -25.28 4.36
CA ASN A 269 -10.18 -25.84 3.01
C ASN A 269 -9.54 -24.92 1.96
N GLY A 270 -8.78 -25.53 1.05
CA GLY A 270 -8.16 -24.87 -0.09
C GLY A 270 -7.78 -25.83 -1.20
N LYS A 271 -7.36 -25.25 -2.32
CA LYS A 271 -6.85 -25.95 -3.50
C LYS A 271 -5.48 -25.41 -3.85
N LEU A 272 -4.49 -26.28 -3.96
CA LEU A 272 -3.16 -25.96 -4.48
C LEU A 272 -2.99 -26.66 -5.83
N LYS A 273 -2.72 -25.90 -6.88
CA LYS A 273 -2.37 -26.41 -8.20
C LYS A 273 -0.92 -26.09 -8.48
N TYR A 274 -0.14 -27.10 -8.79
CA TYR A 274 1.24 -26.96 -9.18
C TYR A 274 1.34 -26.78 -10.70
N ARG A 275 2.37 -26.07 -11.14
CA ARG A 275 2.61 -25.87 -12.58
C ARG A 275 2.92 -27.16 -13.34
N ASN A 276 3.46 -28.17 -12.65
CA ASN A 276 3.74 -29.49 -13.21
C ASN A 276 2.47 -30.35 -13.48
N GLY A 277 1.28 -29.86 -13.12
CA GLY A 277 0.00 -30.57 -13.27
C GLY A 277 -0.50 -31.24 -11.99
N GLU A 278 0.34 -31.36 -10.96
CA GLU A 278 -0.06 -31.90 -9.66
C GLU A 278 -1.06 -30.97 -8.98
N SER A 279 -1.91 -31.53 -8.12
CA SER A 279 -2.80 -30.70 -7.32
C SER A 279 -3.18 -31.35 -6.00
N TYR A 280 -3.46 -30.50 -5.02
CA TYR A 280 -4.03 -30.88 -3.74
C TYR A 280 -5.34 -30.13 -3.52
N TYR A 281 -6.35 -30.83 -3.02
CA TYR A 281 -7.60 -30.26 -2.53
C TYR A 281 -7.90 -30.84 -1.15
N GLY A 282 -8.01 -30.00 -0.12
CA GLY A 282 -8.23 -30.48 1.24
C GLY A 282 -8.00 -29.41 2.29
N GLU A 283 -7.85 -29.85 3.53
CA GLU A 283 -7.62 -28.95 4.65
C GLU A 283 -6.15 -28.51 4.75
N PHE A 284 -5.95 -27.24 5.13
CA PHE A 284 -4.66 -26.65 5.42
C PHE A 284 -4.60 -26.22 6.88
N LYS A 285 -3.43 -26.40 7.49
CA LYS A 285 -3.12 -25.87 8.81
C LYS A 285 -1.73 -25.24 8.77
N ASP A 286 -1.72 -23.92 8.85
CA ASP A 286 -0.51 -23.12 8.96
C ASP A 286 0.46 -23.45 7.81
N ASP A 287 -0.05 -23.31 6.58
CA ASP A 287 0.59 -23.62 5.28
C ASP A 287 0.78 -25.09 4.89
N LEU A 288 0.56 -26.03 5.82
CA LEU A 288 0.74 -27.47 5.58
C LEU A 288 -0.58 -28.17 5.27
N PHE A 289 -0.54 -29.20 4.43
CA PHE A 289 -1.67 -30.13 4.27
C PHE A 289 -2.00 -30.78 5.62
N ASN A 290 -3.29 -30.85 5.91
CA ASN A 290 -3.81 -31.40 7.16
C ASN A 290 -5.19 -32.01 6.90
N GLY A 291 -5.75 -32.73 7.87
CA GLY A 291 -7.11 -33.28 7.79
C GLY A 291 -7.32 -34.13 6.54
N ILE A 292 -8.55 -34.16 6.03
CA ILE A 292 -8.89 -34.95 4.85
C ILE A 292 -8.49 -34.17 3.58
N GLY A 293 -7.86 -34.86 2.63
CA GLY A 293 -7.52 -34.27 1.35
C GLY A 293 -7.38 -35.26 0.22
N LYS A 294 -7.33 -34.71 -1.00
CA LYS A 294 -7.07 -35.39 -2.26
C LYS A 294 -5.82 -34.80 -2.90
N TYR A 295 -4.79 -35.62 -3.12
CA TYR A 295 -3.62 -35.28 -3.92
C TYR A 295 -3.70 -36.01 -5.26
N THR A 296 -3.55 -35.29 -6.36
CA THR A 296 -3.41 -35.84 -7.71
C THR A 296 -1.99 -35.60 -8.18
N TYR A 297 -1.28 -36.68 -8.48
CA TYR A 297 0.09 -36.69 -8.93
C TYR A 297 0.20 -36.40 -10.43
N LYS A 298 1.42 -36.12 -10.89
CA LYS A 298 1.71 -35.78 -12.28
C LYS A 298 1.38 -36.91 -13.25
N ASP A 299 1.58 -38.15 -12.80
CA ASP A 299 1.26 -39.37 -13.55
C ASP A 299 -0.25 -39.70 -13.55
N GLY A 300 -1.08 -38.89 -12.90
CA GLY A 300 -2.51 -39.11 -12.79
C GLY A 300 -2.92 -40.02 -11.63
N SER A 301 -1.97 -40.62 -10.91
CA SER A 301 -2.27 -41.34 -9.66
C SER A 301 -2.87 -40.38 -8.62
N ILE A 302 -3.65 -40.93 -7.71
CA ILE A 302 -4.43 -40.16 -6.74
C ILE A 302 -4.21 -40.74 -5.35
N TYR A 303 -4.01 -39.88 -4.36
CA TYR A 303 -4.18 -40.22 -2.95
C TYR A 303 -5.36 -39.44 -2.36
N GLU A 304 -6.28 -40.13 -1.69
CA GLU A 304 -7.40 -39.55 -0.93
C GLU A 304 -7.39 -40.11 0.49
N GLY A 305 -7.21 -39.26 1.50
CA GLY A 305 -7.11 -39.72 2.89
C GLY A 305 -6.69 -38.63 3.86
N ASP A 306 -6.28 -39.04 5.06
CA ASP A 306 -5.81 -38.11 6.07
C ASP A 306 -4.39 -37.59 5.74
N PHE A 307 -4.16 -36.34 6.11
CA PHE A 307 -2.89 -35.64 6.06
C PHE A 307 -2.55 -35.06 7.43
N LYS A 308 -1.26 -35.07 7.76
CA LYS A 308 -0.73 -34.45 8.97
C LYS A 308 0.62 -33.81 8.67
N ASN A 309 0.71 -32.50 8.93
CA ASN A 309 1.94 -31.73 8.74
C ASN A 309 2.54 -31.86 7.33
N GLY A 310 1.69 -31.88 6.30
CA GLY A 310 2.11 -31.97 4.90
C GLY A 310 2.28 -33.41 4.37
N LYS A 311 2.16 -34.43 5.21
CA LYS A 311 2.38 -35.84 4.84
C LYS A 311 1.11 -36.65 4.90
N LYS A 312 1.01 -37.72 4.11
CA LYS A 312 -0.05 -38.74 4.25
C LYS A 312 0.06 -39.38 5.62
N SER A 313 -1.09 -39.60 6.24
CA SER A 313 -1.21 -40.24 7.55
C SER A 313 -2.55 -40.95 7.65
N GLY A 314 -2.79 -41.70 8.72
CA GLY A 314 -4.13 -42.22 9.01
C GLY A 314 -4.63 -43.17 7.94
N ILE A 315 -5.93 -43.12 7.63
CA ILE A 315 -6.52 -43.99 6.61
C ILE A 315 -6.54 -43.27 5.28
N GLY A 316 -6.09 -43.94 4.22
CA GLY A 316 -6.03 -43.36 2.89
C GLY A 316 -6.14 -44.39 1.78
N THR A 317 -6.68 -43.93 0.66
CA THR A 317 -6.76 -44.64 -0.61
C THR A 317 -5.71 -44.08 -1.56
N TYR A 318 -4.86 -44.93 -2.11
CA TYR A 318 -3.99 -44.61 -3.24
C TYR A 318 -4.47 -45.37 -4.47
N GLU A 319 -4.62 -44.70 -5.60
CA GLU A 319 -5.10 -45.29 -6.84
C GLU A 319 -4.17 -44.87 -7.98
N CYS A 320 -3.58 -45.84 -8.65
CA CYS A 320 -2.77 -45.65 -9.85
C CYS A 320 -3.32 -46.51 -10.99
N GLU A 321 -2.66 -46.52 -12.15
CA GLU A 321 -3.15 -47.22 -13.34
C GLU A 321 -3.30 -48.74 -13.15
N ILE A 322 -2.52 -49.35 -12.24
CA ILE A 322 -2.39 -50.80 -12.12
C ILE A 322 -2.95 -51.40 -10.82
N TYR A 323 -3.19 -50.59 -9.78
CA TYR A 323 -3.83 -51.04 -8.56
C TYR A 323 -4.46 -49.90 -7.76
N LYS A 324 -5.34 -50.28 -6.84
CA LYS A 324 -5.85 -49.42 -5.77
C LYS A 324 -5.44 -49.98 -4.41
N TYR A 325 -4.80 -49.17 -3.57
CA TYR A 325 -4.47 -49.52 -2.19
C TYR A 325 -5.38 -48.76 -1.22
N ILE A 326 -5.97 -49.44 -0.25
CA ILE A 326 -6.69 -48.84 0.88
C ILE A 326 -6.02 -49.32 2.15
N GLY A 327 -5.56 -48.43 3.02
CA GLY A 327 -4.93 -48.84 4.27
C GLY A 327 -4.45 -47.70 5.14
N GLU A 328 -3.71 -48.06 6.19
CA GLU A 328 -3.04 -47.12 7.09
C GLU A 328 -1.77 -46.54 6.44
N TRP A 329 -1.51 -45.26 6.72
CA TRP A 329 -0.35 -44.50 6.29
C TRP A 329 0.30 -43.81 7.49
N ASP A 330 1.63 -43.74 7.51
CA ASP A 330 2.40 -42.93 8.44
C ASP A 330 3.55 -42.24 7.71
N ASN A 331 3.61 -40.92 7.80
CA ASN A 331 4.68 -40.11 7.22
C ASN A 331 4.98 -40.39 5.73
N ASP A 332 3.93 -40.48 4.91
CA ASP A 332 3.97 -40.81 3.47
C ASP A 332 4.17 -42.29 3.12
N GLU A 333 4.41 -43.16 4.10
CA GLU A 333 4.63 -44.60 3.92
C GLU A 333 3.36 -45.41 4.25
N LYS A 334 3.18 -46.53 3.54
CA LYS A 334 2.12 -47.50 3.86
C LYS A 334 2.50 -48.21 5.16
N TYR A 335 1.57 -48.35 6.09
CA TYR A 335 1.86 -48.82 7.45
C TYR A 335 0.79 -49.79 7.93
N LYS A 336 1.17 -50.78 8.75
CA LYS A 336 0.26 -51.78 9.34
C LYS A 336 -0.66 -52.41 8.30
N ILE A 337 -1.96 -52.17 8.37
CA ILE A 337 -2.95 -52.94 7.62
C ILE A 337 -3.30 -52.23 6.33
N GLY A 338 -3.37 -52.98 5.24
CA GLY A 338 -3.86 -52.48 3.97
C GLY A 338 -4.40 -53.57 3.06
N THR A 339 -5.05 -53.14 1.98
CA THR A 339 -5.54 -54.02 0.93
C THR A 339 -5.19 -53.44 -0.44
N TYR A 340 -4.46 -54.21 -1.24
CA TYR A 340 -4.25 -53.94 -2.66
C TYR A 340 -5.38 -54.58 -3.46
N TYR A 341 -6.05 -53.83 -4.32
CA TYR A 341 -7.02 -54.30 -5.28
C TYR A 341 -6.40 -54.19 -6.68
N LEU A 342 -6.30 -55.30 -7.38
CA LEU A 342 -5.70 -55.39 -8.71
C LEU A 342 -6.77 -55.29 -9.80
N LEU A 343 -6.34 -54.97 -11.04
CA LEU A 343 -7.26 -54.78 -12.17
C LEU A 343 -8.04 -56.04 -12.58
N ASP A 344 -7.50 -57.22 -12.29
CA ASP A 344 -8.14 -58.51 -12.59
C ASP A 344 -9.22 -58.90 -11.56
N GLY A 345 -9.47 -58.03 -10.56
CA GLY A 345 -10.42 -58.26 -9.47
C GLY A 345 -9.88 -59.09 -8.31
N SER A 346 -8.62 -59.54 -8.36
CA SER A 346 -7.93 -60.11 -7.20
C SER A 346 -7.52 -59.02 -6.22
N TYR A 347 -7.31 -59.40 -4.96
CA TYR A 347 -6.88 -58.47 -3.93
C TYR A 347 -5.94 -59.13 -2.92
N ILE A 348 -5.16 -58.29 -2.23
CA ILE A 348 -4.12 -58.72 -1.31
C ILE A 348 -4.27 -57.96 -0.02
N GLU A 349 -4.71 -58.66 1.02
CA GLU A 349 -4.69 -58.15 2.40
C GLU A 349 -3.25 -58.25 2.93
N VAL A 350 -2.72 -57.18 3.52
CA VAL A 350 -1.31 -57.11 3.93
C VAL A 350 -1.13 -56.50 5.32
N ILE A 351 -0.08 -56.93 6.00
CA ILE A 351 0.52 -56.29 7.17
C ILE A 351 1.91 -55.78 6.77
N ILE A 352 2.13 -54.47 6.86
CA ILE A 352 3.31 -53.76 6.41
C ILE A 352 4.06 -53.18 7.62
N GLU A 353 5.36 -53.46 7.68
CA GLU A 353 6.28 -52.84 8.64
C GLU A 353 7.60 -52.48 7.94
N ASN A 354 8.08 -51.25 8.14
CA ASN A 354 9.34 -50.75 7.57
C ASN A 354 9.43 -51.00 6.06
N ASN A 355 8.39 -50.61 5.30
CA ASN A 355 8.31 -50.81 3.85
C ASN A 355 8.48 -52.27 3.39
N VAL A 356 8.07 -53.24 4.21
CA VAL A 356 8.03 -54.66 3.87
C VAL A 356 6.65 -55.22 4.20
N ILE A 357 6.02 -55.92 3.25
CA ILE A 357 4.87 -56.77 3.52
C ILE A 357 5.39 -57.95 4.35
N LYS A 358 5.12 -57.93 5.66
CA LYS A 358 5.51 -59.00 6.59
C LYS A 358 4.66 -60.24 6.38
N GLU A 359 3.35 -60.03 6.25
CA GLU A 359 2.36 -61.07 6.02
C GLU A 359 1.33 -60.54 5.03
N GLY A 360 0.85 -61.40 4.14
CA GLY A 360 -0.27 -61.06 3.26
C GLY A 360 -1.01 -62.28 2.74
N ILE A 361 -2.24 -62.07 2.32
CA ILE A 361 -3.13 -63.09 1.75
C ILE A 361 -3.60 -62.60 0.39
N TYR A 362 -3.11 -63.23 -0.67
CA TYR A 362 -3.57 -63.02 -2.04
C TYR A 362 -4.84 -63.85 -2.26
N LYS A 363 -5.93 -63.16 -2.63
CA LYS A 363 -7.25 -63.73 -2.85
C LYS A 363 -7.68 -63.47 -4.29
N CYS A 364 -8.01 -64.53 -5.01
CA CYS A 364 -8.47 -64.49 -6.39
C CYS A 364 -9.78 -65.26 -6.52
N LYS A 365 -10.69 -64.79 -7.37
CA LYS A 365 -11.96 -65.47 -7.58
C LYS A 365 -11.70 -66.89 -8.11
N ASP A 366 -12.38 -67.86 -7.51
CA ASP A 366 -12.34 -69.27 -7.92
C ASP A 366 -10.95 -69.96 -7.78
N LYS A 367 -10.10 -69.46 -6.88
CA LYS A 367 -8.80 -70.07 -6.52
C LYS A 367 -8.60 -70.08 -4.99
N ASP A 368 -7.77 -71.00 -4.52
CA ASP A 368 -7.35 -71.02 -3.12
C ASP A 368 -6.51 -69.79 -2.78
N ASP A 369 -6.68 -69.32 -1.53
CA ASP A 369 -5.90 -68.23 -0.95
C ASP A 369 -4.41 -68.58 -0.94
N LYS A 370 -3.55 -67.63 -1.32
CA LYS A 370 -2.09 -67.77 -1.28
C LYS A 370 -1.49 -66.84 -0.23
N TYR A 371 -0.60 -67.36 0.60
CA TYR A 371 0.08 -66.57 1.63
C TYR A 371 1.40 -66.02 1.10
N ILE A 372 1.69 -64.75 1.37
CA ILE A 372 2.91 -64.07 0.96
C ILE A 372 3.62 -63.47 2.18
N TYR A 373 4.95 -63.49 2.18
CA TYR A 373 5.77 -63.03 3.31
C TYR A 373 7.04 -62.33 2.85
N ASN A 374 7.46 -61.32 3.62
CA ASN A 374 8.72 -60.60 3.45
C ASN A 374 8.96 -60.04 2.04
N ILE A 375 7.95 -59.43 1.44
CA ILE A 375 8.08 -58.75 0.13
C ILE A 375 8.39 -57.27 0.36
N SER A 376 9.53 -56.81 -0.16
CA SER A 376 9.90 -55.38 -0.10
C SER A 376 8.96 -54.53 -0.94
N ILE A 377 8.58 -53.37 -0.40
CA ILE A 377 7.78 -52.34 -1.07
C ILE A 377 8.48 -50.97 -1.05
N GLU A 378 9.79 -50.93 -0.73
CA GLU A 378 10.60 -49.71 -0.68
C GLU A 378 10.74 -49.07 -2.07
N ASN A 379 10.28 -47.82 -2.22
CA ASN A 379 10.63 -46.82 -3.25
C ASN A 379 10.78 -47.28 -4.72
N ASP A 380 10.29 -48.46 -5.01
CA ASP A 380 10.20 -49.06 -6.32
C ASP A 380 8.97 -48.47 -7.03
N SER A 381 9.05 -48.31 -8.35
CA SER A 381 7.89 -47.90 -9.15
C SER A 381 6.69 -48.82 -8.85
N ASP A 382 5.46 -48.31 -8.99
CA ASP A 382 4.26 -49.13 -8.77
C ASP A 382 4.29 -50.46 -9.54
N ILE A 383 4.84 -50.45 -10.76
CA ILE A 383 5.05 -51.65 -11.59
C ILE A 383 5.93 -52.66 -10.88
N LYS A 384 7.04 -52.20 -10.30
CA LYS A 384 8.04 -53.06 -9.67
C LYS A 384 7.50 -53.73 -8.39
N LEU A 385 6.64 -53.03 -7.65
CA LEU A 385 5.89 -53.64 -6.55
C LEU A 385 5.05 -54.84 -7.03
N ILE A 386 4.27 -54.65 -8.10
CA ILE A 386 3.44 -55.72 -8.67
C ILE A 386 4.30 -56.87 -9.24
N GLU A 387 5.42 -56.57 -9.88
CA GLU A 387 6.39 -57.58 -10.33
C GLU A 387 6.93 -58.41 -9.15
N ASN A 388 7.31 -57.77 -8.04
CA ASN A 388 7.84 -58.47 -6.87
C ASN A 388 6.79 -59.43 -6.28
N ILE A 389 5.51 -59.03 -6.26
CA ILE A 389 4.39 -59.87 -5.84
C ILE A 389 4.18 -61.03 -6.82
N HIS A 390 4.16 -60.76 -8.13
CA HIS A 390 3.97 -61.78 -9.15
C HIS A 390 5.13 -62.80 -9.15
N ASP A 391 6.36 -62.35 -9.02
CA ASP A 391 7.55 -63.19 -8.90
C ASP A 391 7.46 -64.09 -7.66
N TYR A 392 6.97 -63.59 -6.54
CA TYR A 392 6.75 -64.40 -5.34
C TYR A 392 5.70 -65.50 -5.61
N LEU A 393 4.54 -65.12 -6.13
CA LEU A 393 3.44 -66.05 -6.43
C LEU A 393 3.79 -67.09 -7.50
N SER A 394 4.72 -66.78 -8.40
CA SER A 394 5.20 -67.69 -9.45
C SER A 394 6.31 -68.63 -8.96
N LYS A 395 7.17 -68.20 -8.02
CA LYS A 395 8.20 -69.07 -7.42
C LYS A 395 7.61 -70.15 -6.52
N ASP A 396 6.50 -69.84 -5.85
CA ASP A 396 5.74 -70.83 -5.06
C ASP A 396 4.94 -71.79 -5.96
N CYS A 397 4.62 -71.36 -7.19
CA CYS A 397 4.06 -72.19 -8.24
C CYS A 397 5.17 -72.79 -9.11
N ASN A 398 5.75 -73.91 -8.67
CA ASN A 398 6.44 -74.82 -9.58
C ASN A 398 5.46 -75.55 -10.54
N ASP A 399 4.46 -74.82 -11.07
CA ASP A 399 3.61 -75.22 -12.18
C ASP A 399 3.49 -74.05 -13.17
N LYS A 400 3.97 -74.33 -14.39
CA LYS A 400 4.15 -73.42 -15.53
C LYS A 400 2.88 -72.59 -15.82
N ILE A 401 3.01 -71.27 -15.83
CA ILE A 401 2.14 -70.39 -16.63
C ILE A 401 3.01 -69.62 -17.61
N THR A 402 2.77 -69.89 -18.89
CA THR A 402 3.40 -69.22 -20.02
C THR A 402 2.83 -67.80 -20.14
N LEU A 403 3.67 -66.78 -19.99
CA LEU A 403 3.32 -65.40 -20.33
C LEU A 403 3.07 -65.32 -21.84
N ASN A 404 1.81 -65.12 -22.24
CA ASN A 404 1.51 -64.62 -23.59
C ASN A 404 1.76 -63.11 -23.61
N ALA A 405 3.01 -62.75 -23.89
CA ALA A 405 3.39 -61.40 -24.26
C ALA A 405 2.85 -61.07 -25.66
N THR A 406 1.61 -60.59 -25.75
CA THR A 406 1.14 -59.84 -26.93
C THR A 406 -0.02 -58.92 -26.56
N SER A 407 0.28 -57.76 -25.97
CA SER A 407 -0.51 -56.52 -26.17
C SER A 407 0.12 -55.27 -25.52
N LEU A 408 1.44 -55.16 -25.48
CA LEU A 408 2.11 -53.89 -25.19
C LEU A 408 2.80 -53.42 -26.47
N TYR A 409 1.99 -52.89 -27.39
CA TYR A 409 2.29 -51.86 -28.40
C TYR A 409 1.06 -51.75 -29.31
N ASN A 410 0.19 -50.81 -28.98
CA ASN A 410 -0.51 -49.93 -29.91
C ASN A 410 -1.10 -48.75 -29.14
#